data_AF-A0A2K3LY83-F1
#
_entry.id   AF-A0A2K3LY83-F1
#
_cell.length_a   1.000
_cell.length_b   1.000
_cell.length_c   1.000
_cell.angle_alpha   90.00
_cell.angle_beta   90.00
_cell.angle_gamma   90.00
#
_symmetry.space_group_name_H-M   'P 1'
#
loop_
_entity.id
_entity.type
_entity.pdbx_description
1 polymer ?
#
loop_
_entity_poly.entity_id
_entity_poly.type
_entity_poly.pdbx_seq_one_letter_code
_entity_poly.pdbx_strand_id
1 'polypeptide(L)'
;MFKDRTKFTQMADPLLKEKFPQKGLFQALAVAAMCLQEDYETRPDMDDVVEALEQITVKKSEEKDKAGESSKSSKTAGHAESFRSQKSVGTERA
;
A
#
# COMPACT_ATOMS: atom_id res chain seq x y z
N MET A 1 5.38 7.62 -15.09
CA MET A 1 6.64 7.74 -14.34
C MET A 1 7.08 6.42 -13.68
N PHE A 2 6.19 5.67 -13.03
CA PHE A 2 6.56 4.47 -12.23
C PHE A 2 6.64 3.11 -12.96
N LYS A 3 6.77 3.07 -14.29
CA LYS A 3 6.76 1.78 -15.04
C LYS A 3 8.15 1.15 -15.20
N ASP A 4 9.20 1.97 -15.22
CA ASP A 4 10.57 1.51 -15.42
C ASP A 4 11.33 1.43 -14.10
N ARG A 5 11.39 0.23 -13.52
CA ARG A 5 12.11 -0.03 -12.26
C ARG A 5 13.59 0.34 -12.34
N THR A 6 14.20 0.24 -13.52
CA THR A 6 15.60 0.62 -13.77
C THR A 6 15.84 2.13 -13.69
N LYS A 7 14.81 2.96 -13.84
CA LYS A 7 14.92 4.42 -13.72
C LYS A 7 14.75 4.92 -12.29
N PHE A 8 14.39 4.06 -11.33
CA PHE A 8 14.13 4.51 -9.97
C PHE A 8 15.39 4.94 -9.22
N THR A 9 16.55 4.38 -9.57
CA THR A 9 17.84 4.87 -9.07
C THR A 9 18.10 6.32 -9.46
N GLN A 10 17.53 6.81 -10.57
CA GLN A 10 17.66 8.21 -11.00
C GLN A 10 16.78 9.18 -10.19
N MET A 11 15.82 8.66 -9.40
CA MET A 11 15.02 9.46 -8.46
C MET A 11 15.69 9.60 -7.09
N ALA A 12 16.74 8.82 -6.83
CA ALA A 12 17.51 8.97 -5.61
C ALA A 12 18.30 10.29 -5.64
N ASP A 13 18.62 10.82 -4.46
CA ASP A 13 19.44 12.02 -4.34
C ASP A 13 20.80 11.82 -5.06
N PRO A 14 21.15 12.69 -6.02
CA PRO A 14 22.43 12.63 -6.74
C PRO A 14 23.65 12.64 -5.82
N LEU A 15 23.56 13.27 -4.64
CA LEU A 15 24.65 13.34 -3.66
C LEU A 15 24.94 12.00 -2.98
N LEU A 16 23.97 11.06 -3.00
CA LEU A 16 24.20 9.70 -2.52
C LEU A 16 25.12 8.91 -3.46
N LYS A 17 25.31 9.34 -4.72
CA LYS A 17 26.24 8.72 -5.69
C LYS A 17 26.07 7.19 -5.77
N GLU A 18 24.82 6.74 -5.87
CA GLU A 18 24.44 5.31 -5.88
C GLU A 18 24.85 4.51 -4.63
N LYS A 19 25.26 5.17 -3.54
CA LYS A 19 25.61 4.53 -2.27
C LYS A 19 24.38 4.30 -1.39
N PHE A 20 23.43 3.54 -1.91
CA PHE A 20 22.23 3.16 -1.17
C PHE A 20 21.80 1.74 -1.55
N PRO A 21 21.12 1.02 -0.63
CA PRO A 21 20.56 -0.27 -0.96
C PRO A 21 19.39 -0.10 -1.93
N GLN A 22 19.48 -0.71 -3.12
CA GLN A 22 18.39 -0.64 -4.11
C GLN A 22 17.06 -1.15 -3.52
N LYS A 23 17.07 -2.26 -2.78
CA LYS A 23 15.88 -2.83 -2.12
C LYS A 23 15.18 -1.80 -1.21
N GLY A 24 15.95 -1.07 -0.40
CA GLY A 24 15.43 -0.02 0.49
C GLY A 24 14.87 1.17 -0.27
N LEU A 25 15.55 1.59 -1.35
CA LEU A 25 15.06 2.64 -2.23
C LEU A 25 13.70 2.27 -2.85
N PHE A 26 13.55 1.04 -3.39
CA PHE A 26 12.29 0.58 -3.96
C PHE A 26 11.14 0.57 -2.94
N GLN A 27 11.40 0.15 -1.70
CA GLN A 27 10.40 0.14 -0.64
C GLN A 27 9.99 1.56 -0.25
N ALA A 28 10.96 2.47 -0.05
CA ALA A 28 10.66 3.87 0.25
C ALA A 28 9.84 4.55 -0.86
N LEU A 29 10.14 4.25 -2.12
CA LEU A 29 9.36 4.70 -3.27
C LEU A 29 7.93 4.15 -3.29
N ALA A 30 7.73 2.89 -2.88
CA ALA A 30 6.39 2.32 -2.79
C ALA A 30 5.56 3.03 -1.72
N VAL A 31 6.13 3.29 -0.54
CA VAL A 31 5.48 4.06 0.53
C VAL A 31 5.15 5.47 0.03
N ALA A 32 6.11 6.17 -0.59
CA ALA A 32 5.87 7.49 -1.16
C ALA A 32 4.76 7.49 -2.22
N ALA A 33 4.69 6.46 -3.06
CA ALA A 33 3.64 6.32 -4.07
C ALA A 33 2.26 6.11 -3.43
N MET A 34 2.15 5.34 -2.34
CA MET A 34 0.90 5.18 -1.58
C MET A 34 0.44 6.51 -0.96
N CYS A 35 1.37 7.31 -0.43
CA CYS A 35 1.04 8.61 0.17
C CYS A 35 0.59 9.66 -0.86
N LEU A 36 1.09 9.56 -2.11
CA LEU A 36 0.81 10.51 -3.19
C LEU A 36 -0.38 10.12 -4.08
N GLN A 37 -1.19 9.13 -3.67
CA GLN A 37 -2.38 8.76 -4.43
C GLN A 37 -3.39 9.92 -4.52
N GLU A 38 -4.08 10.02 -5.65
CA GLU A 38 -5.06 11.09 -5.88
C GLU A 38 -6.26 10.97 -4.93
N ASP A 39 -6.71 9.74 -4.69
CA ASP A 39 -7.82 9.42 -3.78
C ASP A 39 -7.34 9.33 -2.33
N TYR A 40 -8.02 10.04 -1.43
CA TYR A 40 -7.68 10.11 -0.02
C TYR A 40 -7.88 8.77 0.69
N GLU A 41 -8.84 7.95 0.27
CA GLU A 41 -9.17 6.66 0.90
C GLU A 41 -8.07 5.61 0.69
N THR A 42 -7.22 5.84 -0.32
CA THR A 42 -6.11 4.94 -0.67
C THR A 42 -4.78 5.33 -0.04
N ARG A 43 -4.73 6.49 0.62
CA ARG A 43 -3.55 6.95 1.34
C ARG A 43 -3.49 6.25 2.70
N PRO A 44 -2.31 5.79 3.14
CA PRO A 44 -2.15 5.15 4.44
C PRO A 44 -2.27 6.17 5.59
N ASP A 45 -2.67 5.69 6.76
CA ASP A 45 -2.56 6.47 8.00
C ASP A 45 -1.10 6.73 8.34
N MET A 46 -0.81 7.84 9.01
CA MET A 46 0.57 8.22 9.32
C MET A 46 1.27 7.22 10.25
N ASP A 47 0.51 6.51 11.09
CA ASP A 47 1.05 5.44 11.94
C ASP A 47 1.58 4.27 11.09
N ASP A 48 0.84 3.85 10.05
CA ASP A 48 1.28 2.82 9.10
C ASP A 48 2.52 3.26 8.31
N VAL A 49 2.61 4.56 7.97
CA VAL A 49 3.78 5.13 7.27
C VAL A 49 5.03 5.04 8.16
N VAL A 50 4.90 5.38 9.45
CA VAL A 50 6.02 5.29 10.39
C VAL A 50 6.47 3.84 10.54
N GLU A 51 5.55 2.91 10.74
CA GLU A 51 5.88 1.48 10.84
C GLU A 51 6.58 0.97 9.56
N ALA A 52 6.07 1.35 8.38
CA ALA A 52 6.69 0.96 7.11
C ALA A 52 8.14 1.51 6.98
N LEU A 53 8.39 2.74 7.41
CA LEU A 53 9.73 3.34 7.39
C LEU A 53 10.68 2.67 8.40
N GLU A 54 10.20 2.32 9.60
CA GLU A 54 10.96 1.53 10.57
C GLU A 54 11.39 0.19 9.97
N GLN A 55 10.49 -0.52 9.29
CA GLN A 55 10.82 -1.78 8.64
C GLN A 55 11.87 -1.64 7.52
N ILE A 56 11.91 -0.51 6.80
CA ILE A 56 12.92 -0.24 5.76
C ILE A 56 14.31 -0.04 6.40
N THR A 57 14.38 0.57 7.57
CA THR A 57 15.63 0.85 8.28
C THR A 57 16.16 -0.35 9.07
N VAL A 58 15.28 -1.18 9.63
CA VAL A 58 15.64 -2.34 10.47
C VAL A 58 16.12 -3.55 9.66
N LYS A 59 15.69 -3.70 8.39
CA LYS A 59 16.07 -4.85 7.52
C LYS A 59 17.53 -4.88 7.05
N LYS A 60 18.42 -4.04 7.61
CA LYS A 60 19.86 -4.06 7.30
C LYS A 60 20.61 -5.22 7.97
N SER A 61 20.00 -5.93 8.93
CA SER A 61 20.68 -6.96 9.72
C SER A 61 20.39 -8.41 9.31
N GLU A 62 19.29 -8.74 8.62
CA GLU A 62 18.98 -10.14 8.29
C GLU A 62 18.37 -10.29 6.89
N GLU A 63 19.12 -10.91 6.00
CA GLU A 63 18.67 -11.35 4.68
C GLU A 63 17.59 -12.43 4.85
N LYS A 64 16.31 -12.05 4.77
CA LYS A 64 15.22 -12.97 4.45
C LYS A 64 14.42 -12.44 3.28
N ASP A 65 14.65 -13.04 2.13
CA ASP A 65 13.80 -12.93 0.97
C ASP A 65 12.39 -13.45 1.31
N LYS A 66 11.46 -12.53 1.56
CA LYS A 66 10.03 -12.78 1.47
C LYS A 66 9.51 -11.97 0.29
N ALA A 67 9.54 -12.59 -0.88
CA ALA A 67 8.77 -12.16 -2.03
C ALA A 67 7.29 -12.26 -1.67
N GLY A 68 6.57 -11.13 -1.77
CA GLY A 68 5.11 -11.01 -1.85
C GLY A 68 4.30 -11.75 -0.79
N GLU A 69 3.86 -11.03 0.24
CA GLU A 69 2.67 -11.44 1.00
C GLU A 69 1.68 -10.28 0.94
N SER A 70 0.70 -10.41 0.05
CA SER A 70 -0.54 -9.67 0.12
C SER A 70 -1.25 -10.09 1.41
N SER A 71 -1.52 -9.15 2.29
CA SER A 71 -2.32 -9.38 3.49
C SER A 71 -3.74 -9.77 3.07
N LYS A 72 -4.02 -11.08 3.06
CA LYS A 72 -5.36 -11.64 2.94
C LYS A 72 -5.99 -11.69 4.34
N SER A 73 -7.17 -11.10 4.48
CA SER A 73 -8.25 -11.56 5.35
C SER A 73 -7.99 -11.58 6.88
N SER A 74 -8.31 -10.49 7.55
CA SER A 74 -8.84 -10.56 8.93
C SER A 74 -10.31 -10.98 8.91
N LYS A 75 -10.57 -12.27 9.17
CA LYS A 75 -11.88 -12.75 9.60
C LYS A 75 -11.96 -12.61 11.13
N THR A 76 -12.92 -11.85 11.63
CA THR A 76 -13.48 -12.06 12.97
C THR A 76 -15.01 -12.04 12.87
N ALA A 77 -15.62 -13.12 13.35
CA ALA A 77 -17.06 -13.38 13.28
C ALA A 77 -17.85 -12.63 14.36
N GLY A 78 -19.06 -12.18 14.02
CA GLY A 78 -20.04 -11.63 14.97
C GLY A 78 -21.29 -11.03 14.31
N HIS A 79 -22.23 -11.91 13.93
CA HIS A 79 -23.71 -11.75 13.90
C HIS A 79 -24.33 -10.43 13.36
N ALA A 80 -24.78 -10.38 12.10
CA ALA A 80 -26.15 -10.68 11.60
C ALA A 80 -27.05 -9.44 11.49
N GLU A 81 -27.60 -9.20 10.29
CA GLU A 81 -29.02 -8.87 10.04
C GLU A 81 -29.30 -9.02 8.53
N SER A 82 -30.35 -9.80 8.23
CA SER A 82 -30.88 -10.01 6.89
C SER A 82 -31.66 -8.79 6.44
N PHE A 83 -31.42 -8.25 5.24
CA PHE A 83 -32.50 -7.61 4.48
C PHE A 83 -32.38 -7.90 2.98
N ARG A 84 -32.95 -9.05 2.62
CA ARG A 84 -33.92 -9.24 1.52
C ARG A 84 -33.97 -8.09 0.51
N SER A 85 -33.30 -8.25 -0.63
CA SER A 85 -33.60 -7.44 -1.82
C SER A 85 -34.98 -7.86 -2.34
N GLN A 86 -36.02 -7.17 -1.87
CA GLN A 86 -37.35 -7.26 -2.45
C GLN A 86 -37.34 -6.57 -3.80
N LYS A 87 -37.59 -7.35 -4.84
CA LYS A 87 -38.15 -6.89 -6.11
C LYS A 87 -39.44 -6.11 -5.82
N SER A 88 -39.47 -4.81 -6.08
CA SER A 88 -40.73 -4.05 -6.12
C SER A 88 -41.17 -3.87 -7.58
N VAL A 89 -42.31 -4.48 -7.89
CA VAL A 89 -43.15 -4.21 -9.06
C VAL A 89 -44.36 -3.41 -8.55
N GLY A 90 -44.74 -2.35 -9.29
CA GLY A 90 -46.00 -1.59 -9.17
C GLY A 90 -45.94 -0.41 -8.16
N THR A 91 -46.52 0.78 -8.36
CA THR A 91 -47.78 1.12 -9.07
C THR A 91 -47.87 2.62 -9.44
N GLU A 92 -48.44 2.89 -10.62
CA GLU A 92 -49.34 3.98 -11.09
C GLU A 92 -49.59 5.32 -10.33
N ARG A 93 -49.67 6.41 -11.15
CA ARG A 93 -50.41 7.71 -11.10
C ARG A 93 -50.04 8.86 -10.16
N ALA A 94 -49.71 10.01 -10.77
CA ALA A 94 -50.57 11.21 -10.83
C ALA A 94 -50.32 11.96 -12.15
#